data_AF-A0A401NTC2-F1
#
_entry.id   AF-A0A401NTC2-F1
#
_cell.length_a   1.000
_cell.length_b   1.000
_cell.length_c   1.000
_cell.angle_alpha   90.00
_cell.angle_beta   90.00
_cell.angle_gamma   90.00
#
_symmetry.space_group_name_H-M   'P 1'
#
loop_
_entity.id
_entity.type
_entity.pdbx_description
1 polymer ?
#
loop_
_entity_poly.entity_id
_entity_poly.type
_entity_poly.pdbx_seq_one_letter_code
_entity_poly.pdbx_strand_id
1 'polypeptide(L)'
;MSAEEDTELRDLLVQTLENSGVLNKIKAELRAAVFLALEEQERVENKTPLVNESLKKFLNTKDGRLVAGLVTEFLQFFNLDFTLAVFQPETNTFTGLDGRDNLARELGIYEGNELKGAPLLLEVMRQGQQKEKDNCLFDGDQLACIPKVLNYLCLTFC
;
A
#
# COMPACT_ATOMS: atom_id res chain seq x y z
N MET A 1 -32.65 33.02 1.57
CA MET A 1 -32.35 32.61 0.18
C MET A 1 -30.85 32.74 -0.11
N SER A 2 -30.22 33.93 -0.10
CA SER A 2 -28.78 34.04 -0.45
C SER A 2 -27.78 33.29 0.44
N ALA A 3 -28.01 33.20 1.76
CA ALA A 3 -27.07 32.50 2.65
C ALA A 3 -27.11 30.96 2.49
N GLU A 4 -28.22 30.42 1.97
CA GLU A 4 -28.46 28.99 1.84
C GLU A 4 -27.88 28.47 0.51
N GLU A 5 -28.04 29.25 -0.57
CA GLU A 5 -27.35 29.02 -1.85
C GLU A 5 -25.82 29.08 -1.71
N ASP A 6 -25.29 30.00 -0.89
CA ASP A 6 -23.85 30.09 -0.61
C ASP A 6 -23.32 28.85 0.14
N THR A 7 -24.12 28.23 1.01
CA THR A 7 -23.73 27.00 1.70
C THR A 7 -23.79 25.78 0.78
N GLU A 8 -24.86 25.67 -0.04
CA GLU A 8 -24.99 24.58 -1.02
C GLU A 8 -23.86 24.63 -2.05
N LEU A 9 -23.47 25.83 -2.49
CA LEU A 9 -22.35 26.03 -3.40
C LEU A 9 -21.02 25.61 -2.75
N ARG A 10 -20.79 25.97 -1.48
CA ARG A 10 -19.58 25.57 -0.76
C ARG A 10 -19.49 24.06 -0.60
N ASP A 11 -20.59 23.40 -0.25
CA ASP A 11 -20.62 21.95 -0.05
C ASP A 11 -20.41 21.20 -1.37
N LEU A 12 -21.01 21.69 -2.46
CA LEU A 12 -20.78 21.15 -3.80
C LEU A 12 -19.31 21.30 -4.24
N LEU A 13 -18.68 22.46 -3.96
CA LEU A 13 -17.26 22.68 -4.24
C LEU A 13 -16.37 21.76 -3.41
N VAL A 14 -16.68 21.56 -2.13
CA VAL A 14 -15.95 20.60 -1.27
C VAL A 14 -16.07 19.19 -1.84
N GLN A 15 -17.28 18.71 -2.15
CA GLN A 15 -17.45 17.38 -2.74
C GLN A 15 -16.70 17.23 -4.07
N THR A 16 -16.73 18.26 -4.92
CA THR A 16 -16.00 18.24 -6.21
C THR A 16 -14.49 18.16 -5.99
N LEU A 17 -13.96 18.90 -5.02
CA LEU A 17 -12.55 18.90 -4.69
C LEU A 17 -12.11 17.61 -3.96
N GLU A 18 -13.00 16.95 -3.23
CA GLU A 18 -12.75 15.62 -2.65
C GLU A 18 -12.77 14.53 -3.72
N ASN A 19 -13.74 14.55 -4.63
CA ASN A 19 -13.88 13.59 -5.72
C ASN A 19 -12.74 13.68 -6.74
N SER A 20 -12.23 14.88 -7.00
CA SER A 20 -11.04 15.09 -7.84
C SER A 20 -9.72 14.74 -7.13
N GLY A 21 -9.75 14.40 -5.84
CA GLY A 21 -8.58 14.04 -5.04
C GLY A 21 -7.71 15.23 -4.62
N VAL A 22 -8.02 16.46 -5.05
CA VAL A 22 -7.26 17.67 -4.72
C VAL A 22 -7.24 17.93 -3.21
N LEU A 23 -8.40 17.80 -2.55
CA LEU A 23 -8.47 17.96 -1.09
C LEU A 23 -7.70 16.86 -0.34
N ASN A 24 -7.71 15.62 -0.85
CA ASN A 24 -6.96 14.51 -0.24
C ASN A 24 -5.46 14.73 -0.36
N LYS A 25 -5.01 15.25 -1.50
CA LYS A 25 -3.61 15.65 -1.72
C LYS A 25 -3.19 16.75 -0.75
N ILE A 26 -3.96 17.84 -0.63
CA ILE A 26 -3.65 18.94 0.32
C ILE A 26 -3.64 18.43 1.77
N LYS A 27 -4.61 17.59 2.16
CA LYS A 27 -4.65 16.96 3.49
C LYS A 27 -3.39 16.09 3.74
N ALA A 28 -2.93 15.35 2.73
CA ALA A 28 -1.71 14.55 2.83
C ALA A 28 -0.45 15.41 2.92
N GLU A 29 -0.34 16.46 2.10
CA GLU A 29 0.75 17.45 2.15
C GLU A 29 0.81 18.13 3.52
N LEU A 30 -0.33 18.53 4.10
CA LEU A 30 -0.40 19.10 5.43
C LEU A 30 0.05 18.10 6.51
N ARG A 31 -0.40 16.84 6.44
CA ARG A 31 0.05 15.79 7.36
C ARG A 31 1.56 15.58 7.27
N ALA A 32 2.12 15.53 6.06
CA ALA A 32 3.55 15.40 5.83
C ALA A 32 4.33 16.62 6.36
N ALA A 33 3.87 17.84 6.07
CA ALA A 33 4.52 19.07 6.52
C ALA A 33 4.49 19.22 8.06
N VAL A 34 3.36 18.88 8.69
CA VAL A 34 3.25 18.85 10.16
C VAL A 34 4.18 17.81 10.75
N PHE A 35 4.26 16.61 10.15
CA PHE A 35 5.18 15.58 10.59
C PHE A 35 6.64 16.04 10.51
N LEU A 36 7.07 16.61 9.38
CA LEU A 36 8.43 17.15 9.19
C LEU A 36 8.75 18.26 10.21
N ALA A 37 7.81 19.17 10.45
CA ALA A 37 7.97 20.26 11.40
C ALA A 37 8.10 19.74 12.86
N LEU A 38 7.35 18.69 13.22
CA LEU A 38 7.47 18.05 14.52
C LEU A 38 8.79 17.26 14.65
N GLU A 39 9.24 16.57 13.59
CA GLU A 39 10.52 15.84 13.59
C GLU A 39 11.74 16.78 13.75
N GLU A 40 11.70 17.96 13.13
CA GLU A 40 12.76 18.97 13.28
C GLU A 40 12.83 19.52 14.72
N GLN A 41 11.70 19.54 15.43
CA GLN A 41 11.60 19.92 16.84
C GLN A 41 12.00 18.77 17.79
N GLU A 42 11.70 17.52 17.45
CA GLU A 42 12.07 16.30 18.20
C GLU A 42 13.56 15.93 18.11
N ARG A 43 14.33 16.49 17.15
CA ARG A 43 15.80 16.32 17.14
C ARG A 43 16.49 16.91 18.39
N VAL A 44 15.82 17.80 19.12
CA VAL A 44 16.34 18.44 20.34
C VAL A 44 15.93 17.69 21.61
N GLU A 45 14.83 16.92 21.60
CA GLU A 45 14.33 16.19 22.77
C GLU A 45 13.96 14.73 22.42
N ASN A 46 14.88 13.80 22.69
CA ASN A 46 14.65 12.38 23.00
C ASN A 46 13.49 11.64 22.27
N LYS A 47 13.79 11.16 21.05
CA LYS A 47 13.41 9.88 20.44
C LYS A 47 12.37 9.02 21.19
N THR A 48 11.10 9.18 20.85
CA THR A 48 10.25 8.01 20.64
C THR A 48 9.40 8.26 19.41
N PRO A 49 9.79 7.73 18.24
CA PRO A 49 8.87 7.69 17.12
C PRO A 49 7.59 7.00 17.61
N LEU A 50 6.41 7.39 17.11
CA LEU A 50 5.17 6.64 17.29
C LEU A 50 5.31 5.25 16.64
N VAL A 51 6.07 4.38 17.30
CA VAL A 51 6.42 3.06 16.80
C VAL A 51 5.25 2.14 17.10
N ASN A 52 4.56 1.74 16.03
CA ASN A 52 3.65 0.62 16.13
C ASN A 52 4.50 -0.64 16.45
N GLU A 53 4.48 -1.07 17.71
CA GLU A 53 5.31 -2.18 18.19
C GLU A 53 4.97 -3.51 17.49
N SER A 54 3.73 -3.70 17.04
CA SER A 54 3.34 -4.86 16.23
C SER A 54 4.00 -4.81 14.86
N LEU A 55 3.92 -3.65 14.19
CA LEU A 55 4.55 -3.43 12.90
C LEU A 55 6.07 -3.57 12.99
N LYS A 56 6.70 -3.02 14.03
CA LYS A 56 8.14 -3.14 14.27
C LYS A 56 8.58 -4.59 14.41
N LYS A 57 7.83 -5.41 15.16
CA LYS A 57 8.08 -6.86 15.26
C LYS A 57 7.95 -7.55 13.90
N PHE A 58 6.93 -7.19 13.12
CA PHE A 58 6.72 -7.72 11.77
C PHE A 58 7.88 -7.36 10.82
N LEU A 59 8.29 -6.09 10.78
CA LEU A 59 9.39 -5.59 9.94
C LEU A 59 10.79 -6.13 10.35
N ASN A 60 10.93 -6.69 11.55
CA ASN A 60 12.15 -7.40 11.94
C ASN A 60 12.28 -8.77 11.27
N THR A 61 11.18 -9.31 10.72
CA THR A 61 11.19 -10.57 9.97
C THR A 61 11.59 -10.33 8.51
N LYS A 62 12.12 -11.37 7.86
CA LYS A 62 12.46 -11.32 6.43
C LYS A 62 11.22 -11.07 5.57
N ASP A 63 10.16 -11.84 5.82
CA ASP A 63 8.91 -11.74 5.07
C ASP A 63 8.23 -10.38 5.27
N GLY A 64 8.30 -9.82 6.48
CA GLY A 64 7.76 -8.49 6.76
C GLY A 64 8.49 -7.37 6.00
N ARG A 65 9.82 -7.49 5.84
CA ARG A 65 10.58 -6.56 4.98
C ARG A 65 10.21 -6.70 3.52
N LEU A 66 10.02 -7.93 3.03
CA LEU A 66 9.56 -8.18 1.66
C LEU A 66 8.19 -7.57 1.39
N VAL A 67 7.24 -7.76 2.31
CA VAL A 67 5.88 -7.21 2.19
C VAL A 67 5.92 -5.67 2.19
N ALA A 68 6.65 -5.07 3.12
CA ALA A 68 6.79 -3.61 3.17
C ALA A 68 7.50 -3.06 1.92
N GLY A 69 8.52 -3.77 1.43
CA GLY A 69 9.22 -3.44 0.19
C GLY A 69 8.29 -3.50 -1.02
N LEU A 70 7.46 -4.53 -1.14
CA LEU A 70 6.45 -4.66 -2.20
C LEU A 70 5.44 -3.51 -2.18
N VAL A 71 4.97 -3.09 -1.00
CA VAL A 71 4.08 -1.92 -0.85
C VAL A 71 4.80 -0.65 -1.30
N THR A 72 6.05 -0.46 -0.88
CA THR A 72 6.87 0.71 -1.25
C THR A 72 7.10 0.78 -2.76
N GLU A 73 7.44 -0.36 -3.37
CA GLU A 73 7.63 -0.49 -4.81
C GLU A 73 6.35 -0.14 -5.57
N PHE A 74 5.20 -0.62 -5.12
CA PHE A 74 3.90 -0.26 -5.70
C PHE A 74 3.64 1.25 -5.63
N LEU A 75 3.89 1.88 -4.48
CA LEU A 75 3.72 3.32 -4.32
C LEU A 75 4.65 4.11 -5.25
N GLN A 76 5.90 3.66 -5.40
CA GLN A 76 6.87 4.26 -6.31
C GLN A 76 6.48 4.07 -7.79
N PHE A 77 6.01 2.88 -8.16
CA PHE A 77 5.61 2.54 -9.52
C PHE A 77 4.48 3.46 -10.04
N PHE A 78 3.54 3.83 -9.17
CA PHE A 78 2.42 4.73 -9.50
C PHE A 78 2.68 6.20 -9.14
N ASN A 79 3.90 6.59 -8.77
CA ASN A 79 4.27 7.96 -8.40
C ASN A 79 3.39 8.54 -7.26
N LEU A 80 3.10 7.73 -6.25
CA LEU A 80 2.30 8.12 -5.09
C LEU A 80 3.18 8.80 -4.02
N ASP A 81 3.88 9.87 -4.42
CA ASP A 81 4.93 10.51 -3.62
C ASP A 81 4.42 11.03 -2.27
N PHE A 82 3.18 11.54 -2.21
CA PHE A 82 2.58 12.01 -0.95
C PHE A 82 2.31 10.88 0.02
N THR A 83 1.80 9.75 -0.49
CA THR A 83 1.57 8.56 0.33
C THR A 83 2.90 7.99 0.80
N LEU A 84 3.92 7.96 -0.06
CA LEU A 84 5.25 7.51 0.30
C LEU A 84 5.89 8.38 1.39
N ALA A 85 5.73 9.70 1.29
CA ALA A 85 6.23 10.67 2.28
C ALA A 85 5.59 10.52 3.67
N VAL A 86 4.40 9.91 3.77
CA VAL A 86 3.76 9.58 5.05
C VAL A 86 4.06 8.12 5.47
N PHE A 87 4.11 7.20 4.51
CA PHE A 87 4.32 5.77 4.75
C PHE A 87 5.70 5.47 5.32
N GLN A 88 6.77 6.08 4.79
CA GLN A 88 8.13 5.88 5.27
C GLN A 88 8.30 6.26 6.75
N PRO A 89 7.87 7.47 7.19
CA PRO A 89 7.90 7.82 8.60
C PRO A 89 6.98 6.98 9.47
N GLU A 90 5.75 6.68 9.02
CA GLU A 90 4.78 5.88 9.78
C GLU A 90 5.29 4.45 10.06
N THR A 91 6.01 3.88 9.09
CA THR A 91 6.58 2.52 9.21
C THR A 91 7.97 2.52 9.84
N ASN A 92 8.56 3.69 10.10
CA ASN A 92 9.95 3.85 10.53
C ASN A 92 10.95 3.09 9.62
N THR A 93 10.70 3.11 8.31
CA THR A 93 11.52 2.41 7.30
C THR A 93 12.59 3.29 6.66
N PHE A 94 13.00 4.36 7.35
CA PHE A 94 14.00 5.32 6.89
C PHE A 94 15.35 4.70 6.48
N THR A 95 15.69 3.52 6.99
CA THR A 95 16.91 2.78 6.59
C THR A 95 16.82 2.17 5.18
N GLY A 96 15.72 2.39 4.47
CA GLY A 96 15.49 1.91 3.12
C GLY A 96 14.94 0.49 3.13
N LEU A 97 13.85 0.30 2.41
CA LEU A 97 13.40 -1.03 2.01
C LEU A 97 14.12 -1.44 0.73
N ASP A 98 14.20 -2.74 0.50
CA ASP A 98 14.87 -3.30 -0.67
C ASP A 98 14.31 -2.73 -1.97
N GLY A 99 15.22 -2.33 -2.87
CA GLY A 99 14.85 -1.83 -4.19
C GLY A 99 14.21 -2.92 -5.05
N ARG A 100 13.47 -2.50 -6.09
CA ARG A 100 12.72 -3.37 -7.00
C ARG A 100 13.53 -4.60 -7.47
N ASP A 101 14.77 -4.42 -7.90
CA ASP A 101 15.63 -5.52 -8.37
C ASP A 101 15.93 -6.57 -7.28
N ASN A 102 16.11 -6.11 -6.03
CA ASN A 102 16.40 -7.01 -4.92
C ASN A 102 15.12 -7.77 -4.51
N LEU A 103 13.97 -7.08 -4.47
CA LEU A 103 12.67 -7.70 -4.23
C LEU A 103 12.34 -8.75 -5.28
N ALA A 104 12.51 -8.43 -6.57
CA ALA A 104 12.28 -9.38 -7.67
C ALA A 104 13.16 -10.62 -7.53
N ARG A 105 14.43 -10.44 -7.16
CA ARG A 105 15.36 -11.56 -6.93
C ARG A 105 14.94 -12.42 -5.74
N GLU A 106 14.57 -11.82 -4.62
CA GLU A 106 14.13 -12.55 -3.43
C GLU A 106 12.82 -13.33 -3.66
N LEU A 107 11.95 -12.81 -4.51
CA LEU A 107 10.68 -13.45 -4.88
C LEU A 107 10.82 -14.44 -6.04
N GLY A 108 12.00 -14.57 -6.65
CA GLY A 108 12.23 -15.44 -7.80
C GLY A 108 11.51 -14.96 -9.08
N ILE A 109 11.18 -13.67 -9.16
CA ILE A 109 10.55 -13.06 -10.32
C ILE A 109 11.63 -12.75 -11.36
N TYR A 110 11.55 -13.40 -12.53
CA TYR A 110 12.43 -13.09 -13.65
C TYR A 110 11.90 -11.87 -14.41
N GLU A 111 12.58 -10.73 -14.29
CA GLU A 111 12.24 -9.49 -15.00
C GLU A 111 12.36 -9.63 -16.53
N GLY A 112 11.31 -10.12 -17.19
CA GLY A 112 11.10 -9.99 -18.64
C GLY A 112 10.71 -8.56 -19.04
N ASN A 113 10.86 -8.23 -20.32
CA ASN A 113 10.56 -6.89 -20.86
C ASN A 113 9.11 -6.42 -20.61
N GLU A 114 8.17 -7.36 -20.40
CA GLU A 114 6.77 -7.08 -20.04
C GLU A 114 6.58 -6.69 -18.56
N LEU A 115 7.49 -7.07 -17.66
CA LEU A 115 7.37 -6.78 -16.22
C LEU A 115 7.69 -5.34 -15.88
N LYS A 116 8.42 -4.61 -16.73
CA LYS A 116 8.70 -3.18 -16.55
C LYS A 116 7.45 -2.30 -16.60
N GLY A 117 6.34 -2.82 -17.14
CA GLY A 117 5.06 -2.12 -17.23
C GLY A 117 4.10 -2.39 -16.06
N ALA A 118 4.50 -3.15 -15.04
CA ALA A 118 3.65 -3.49 -13.91
C ALA A 118 4.40 -3.47 -12.56
N PRO A 119 3.69 -3.23 -11.44
CA PRO A 119 4.26 -3.37 -10.10
C PRO A 119 4.54 -4.84 -9.78
N LEU A 120 5.57 -5.12 -8.97
CA LEU A 120 5.97 -6.48 -8.60
C LEU A 120 4.85 -7.22 -7.85
N LEU A 121 4.02 -6.49 -7.11
CA LEU A 121 2.88 -7.05 -6.37
C LEU A 121 1.91 -7.79 -7.30
N LEU A 122 1.73 -7.31 -8.54
CA LEU A 122 0.87 -7.98 -9.53
C LEU A 122 1.45 -9.34 -9.92
N GLU A 123 2.76 -9.42 -10.11
CA GLU A 123 3.42 -10.66 -10.52
C GLU A 123 3.39 -11.70 -9.40
N VAL A 124 3.56 -11.29 -8.14
CA VAL A 124 3.35 -12.16 -6.98
C VAL A 124 1.95 -12.79 -6.99
N MET A 125 0.92 -12.02 -7.32
CA MET A 125 -0.45 -12.56 -7.43
C MET A 125 -0.60 -13.55 -8.59
N ARG A 126 0.00 -13.26 -9.76
CA ARG A 126 -0.05 -14.16 -10.93
C ARG A 126 0.61 -15.49 -10.66
N GLN A 127 1.77 -15.49 -10.01
CA GLN A 127 2.47 -16.72 -9.61
C GLN A 127 1.66 -17.56 -8.61
N GLY A 128 0.98 -16.90 -7.66
CA GLY A 128 0.07 -17.56 -6.73
C GLY A 128 -1.08 -18.28 -7.46
N GLN A 129 -1.69 -17.63 -8.45
CA GLN A 129 -2.79 -18.20 -9.24
C GLN A 129 -2.38 -19.33 -10.19
N GLN A 130 -1.14 -19.31 -10.70
CA GLN A 130 -0.62 -20.38 -11.57
C GLN A 130 -0.34 -21.66 -10.78
N LYS A 131 0.20 -21.55 -9.56
CA LYS A 131 0.39 -22.71 -8.67
C LYS A 131 -0.91 -23.42 -8.33
N GLU A 132 -2.04 -22.71 -8.22
CA GLU A 132 -3.35 -23.34 -8.01
C GLU A 132 -3.84 -24.11 -9.24
N LYS A 133 -3.54 -23.63 -10.46
CA LYS A 133 -3.93 -24.30 -11.71
C LYS A 133 -3.11 -25.56 -12.00
N ASP A 134 -1.81 -25.54 -11.71
CA ASP A 134 -0.95 -26.72 -11.88
C ASP A 134 -1.25 -27.81 -10.84
N ASN A 135 -1.76 -27.43 -9.66
CA ASN A 135 -2.18 -28.38 -8.62
C ASN A 135 -3.57 -29.00 -8.87
N CYS A 136 -4.30 -28.57 -9.90
CA CYS A 136 -5.56 -29.20 -10.33
C CYS A 136 -5.38 -30.23 -11.45
N LEU A 137 -4.21 -30.34 -12.09
CA LEU A 137 -4.03 -31.26 -13.23
C LEU A 137 -3.64 -32.69 -12.83
N PHE A 138 -3.55 -32.98 -11.53
CA PHE A 138 -3.04 -34.26 -10.99
C PHE A 138 -3.97 -34.98 -10.01
N ASP A 139 -5.27 -34.73 -10.02
CA ASP A 139 -6.20 -35.71 -9.44
C ASP A 139 -7.41 -35.90 -10.35
N GLY A 140 -7.50 -37.10 -10.90
CA GLY A 140 -8.67 -37.56 -11.63
C GLY A 140 -9.84 -37.69 -10.66
N ASP A 141 -11.02 -37.30 -11.14
CA ASP A 141 -12.31 -37.43 -10.46
C ASP A 141 -12.46 -36.65 -9.14
N GLN A 142 -13.08 -35.47 -9.20
CA GLN A 142 -14.47 -35.28 -8.75
C GLN A 142 -14.85 -33.78 -8.77
N LEU A 143 -16.01 -33.48 -9.36
CA LEU A 143 -16.70 -32.20 -9.33
C LEU A 143 -16.75 -31.63 -7.89
N ALA A 144 -15.99 -30.57 -7.61
CA ALA A 144 -16.37 -29.42 -6.75
C ALA A 144 -15.13 -28.59 -6.36
N CYS A 145 -14.51 -27.87 -7.30
CA CYS A 145 -13.56 -26.80 -6.95
C CYS A 145 -14.32 -25.47 -6.87
N ILE A 146 -15.13 -25.31 -5.81
CA ILE A 146 -15.52 -23.98 -5.36
C ILE A 146 -14.33 -23.48 -4.55
N PRO A 147 -13.63 -22.39 -4.93
CA PRO A 147 -12.53 -21.88 -4.13
C PRO A 147 -13.06 -21.39 -2.78
N LYS A 148 -12.83 -22.18 -1.72
CA LYS A 148 -13.27 -21.88 -0.34
C LYS A 148 -12.49 -20.73 0.32
N VAL A 149 -11.53 -20.11 -0.36
CA VAL A 149 -10.75 -18.99 0.19
C VAL A 149 -11.38 -17.62 -0.11
N LEU A 150 -12.38 -17.55 -1.00
CA LEU A 150 -13.11 -16.31 -1.30
C LEU A 150 -14.52 -16.22 -0.68
N ASN A 151 -14.95 -17.22 0.09
CA ASN A 151 -16.29 -17.20 0.73
C ASN A 151 -16.28 -16.54 2.11
N TYR A 152 -15.12 -16.41 2.77
CA TYR A 152 -15.05 -15.73 4.06
C TYR A 152 -15.08 -14.20 3.98
N LEU A 153 -14.89 -13.60 2.80
CA LEU A 153 -14.95 -12.14 2.63
C LEU A 153 -16.30 -11.64 2.10
N CYS A 154 -17.15 -12.52 1.55
CA CYS A 154 -18.46 -12.14 0.99
C CYS A 154 -19.61 -12.22 2.02
N LEU A 155 -19.39 -12.79 3.21
CA LEU A 155 -20.43 -13.01 4.23
C LEU A 155 -20.33 -12.08 5.45
N THR A 156 -19.42 -11.10 5.47
CA THR A 156 -19.31 -10.13 6.58
C THR A 156 -19.76 -8.72 6.20
N PHE A 157 -20.22 -8.50 4.97
CA PHE A 157 -20.86 -7.26 4.54
C PHE A 157 -22.13 -7.56 3.73
N CYS A 158 -23.12 -8.16 4.38
CA CYS A 158 -24.52 -8.03 4.00
C CYS A 158 -25.38 -7.92 5.26
#